data_AF-A0A2U2ZY54-F1
#
_entry.id   AF-A0A2U2ZY54-F1
#
_cell.length_a   1.000
_cell.length_b   1.000
_cell.length_c   1.000
_cell.angle_alpha   90.00
_cell.angle_beta   90.00
_cell.angle_gamma   90.00
#
_symmetry.space_group_name_H-M   'P 1'
#
loop_
_entity.id
_entity.type
_entity.pdbx_description
1 polymer ?
#
loop_
_entity_poly.entity_id
_entity_poly.type
_entity_poly.pdbx_seq_one_letter_code
_entity_poly.pdbx_strand_id
1 'polypeptide(L)'
;METIHAADEVRYTWKAEPIEGGAVLVGRDRVGAVGTLEELRERFPDARVRVWPGVLGPARIHEGPLPDAPSPRERIHAVLKSGAVAVLEEYADTAELRAAAERNDVVVLPRVQPTAIREVGRADLAVFAEDGECIATVCAGRLVHRRR
;
A
#
# COMPACT_ATOMS: atom_id res chain seq x y z
N MET A 1 12.21 1.37 -12.59
CA MET A 1 12.57 0.02 -12.12
C MET A 1 11.30 -0.67 -11.71
N GLU A 2 11.06 -1.87 -12.22
CA GLU A 2 9.93 -2.70 -11.83
C GLU A 2 10.27 -3.51 -10.57
N THR A 3 9.31 -3.68 -9.69
CA THR A 3 9.47 -4.45 -8.45
C THR A 3 8.30 -5.42 -8.29
N ILE A 4 8.59 -6.69 -8.09
CA ILE A 4 7.62 -7.72 -7.71
C ILE A 4 7.55 -7.74 -6.19
N HIS A 5 6.37 -7.46 -5.63
CA HIS A 5 6.06 -7.66 -4.22
C HIS A 5 5.31 -8.98 -4.08
N ALA A 6 5.96 -9.97 -3.47
CA ALA A 6 5.41 -11.30 -3.22
C ALA A 6 5.12 -11.49 -1.74
N ALA A 7 4.10 -12.29 -1.42
CA ALA A 7 3.71 -12.61 -0.05
C ALA A 7 3.17 -14.05 0.03
N ASP A 8 2.84 -14.51 1.24
CA ASP A 8 2.23 -15.83 1.43
C ASP A 8 0.87 -15.91 0.73
N GLU A 9 0.10 -14.81 0.80
CA GLU A 9 -1.15 -14.63 0.06
C GLU A 9 -1.21 -13.24 -0.60
N VAL A 10 -1.81 -13.14 -1.79
CA VAL A 10 -2.22 -11.86 -2.39
C VAL A 10 -3.73 -11.79 -2.57
N ARG A 11 -4.34 -10.66 -2.17
CA ARG A 11 -5.78 -10.41 -2.34
C ARG A 11 -6.06 -9.16 -3.17
N TYR A 12 -6.89 -9.28 -4.22
CA TYR A 12 -7.34 -8.12 -5.00
C TYR A 12 -8.19 -7.14 -4.17
N THR A 13 -9.04 -7.68 -3.29
CA THR A 13 -9.76 -6.95 -2.24
C THR A 13 -9.71 -7.80 -0.98
N TRP A 14 -9.87 -7.21 0.20
CA TRP A 14 -9.84 -7.98 1.45
C TRP A 14 -10.95 -9.05 1.59
N LYS A 15 -11.97 -9.02 0.71
CA LYS A 15 -13.06 -10.01 0.65
C LYS A 15 -12.91 -11.02 -0.50
N ALA A 16 -11.93 -10.83 -1.38
CA ALA A 16 -11.68 -11.74 -2.50
C ALA A 16 -10.91 -12.97 -2.03
N GLU A 17 -11.06 -14.08 -2.75
CA GLU A 17 -10.25 -15.29 -2.57
C GLU A 17 -8.76 -14.94 -2.77
N PRO A 18 -7.86 -15.43 -1.89
CA PRO A 18 -6.43 -15.18 -2.03
C PRO A 18 -5.81 -15.96 -3.18
N ILE A 19 -4.73 -15.40 -3.73
CA ILE A 19 -3.75 -16.12 -4.54
C ILE A 19 -2.63 -16.57 -3.59
N GLU A 20 -2.58 -17.87 -3.31
CA GLU A 20 -1.51 -18.51 -2.55
C GLU A 20 -0.16 -18.33 -3.26
N GLY A 21 0.89 -17.95 -2.52
CA GLY A 21 2.20 -17.60 -3.08
C GLY A 21 2.13 -16.45 -4.10
N GLY A 22 1.15 -15.56 -3.94
CA GLY A 22 0.83 -14.50 -4.86
C GLY A 22 1.88 -13.38 -4.89
N ALA A 23 1.85 -12.61 -5.97
CA ALA A 23 2.68 -11.44 -6.15
C ALA A 23 2.01 -10.33 -6.98
N VAL A 24 2.52 -9.11 -6.81
CA VAL A 24 2.10 -7.91 -7.53
C VAL A 24 3.31 -7.24 -8.15
N LEU A 25 3.30 -7.05 -9.47
CA LEU A 25 4.28 -6.24 -10.17
C LEU A 25 3.93 -4.76 -10.02
N VAL A 26 4.90 -3.96 -9.60
CA VAL A 26 4.81 -2.50 -9.51
C VAL A 26 5.81 -1.87 -10.46
N GLY A 27 5.31 -1.03 -11.37
CA GLY A 27 6.10 -0.23 -12.30
C GLY A 27 5.81 1.25 -12.11
N ARG A 28 6.85 2.02 -11.74
CA ARG A 28 6.72 3.45 -11.35
C ARG A 28 5.69 3.58 -10.21
N ASP A 29 4.50 4.11 -10.49
CA ASP A 29 3.40 4.36 -9.56
C ASP A 29 2.14 3.53 -9.90
N ARG A 30 2.30 2.48 -10.72
CA ARG A 30 1.21 1.63 -11.22
C ARG A 30 1.43 0.16 -10.96
N VAL A 31 0.33 -0.56 -10.78
CA VAL A 31 0.29 -2.02 -10.81
C VAL A 31 0.44 -2.46 -12.26
N GLY A 32 1.46 -3.26 -12.55
CA GLY A 32 1.71 -3.78 -13.89
C GLY A 32 1.05 -5.13 -14.15
N ALA A 33 0.97 -5.99 -13.13
CA ALA A 33 0.37 -7.32 -13.19
C ALA A 33 0.13 -7.87 -11.79
N VAL A 34 -0.79 -8.82 -11.65
CA VAL A 34 -1.03 -9.61 -10.42
C VAL A 34 -1.13 -11.07 -10.81
N GLY A 35 -0.52 -11.96 -10.03
CA GLY A 35 -0.51 -13.40 -10.29
C GLY A 35 0.28 -14.15 -9.23
N THR A 36 0.70 -15.36 -9.52
CA THR A 36 1.68 -16.07 -8.68
C THR A 36 3.08 -15.46 -8.83
N LEU A 37 3.95 -15.68 -7.85
CA LEU A 37 5.36 -15.26 -7.96
C LEU A 37 6.07 -15.92 -9.16
N GLU A 38 5.75 -17.18 -9.47
CA GLU A 38 6.35 -17.91 -10.58
C GLU A 38 6.00 -17.27 -11.93
N GLU A 39 4.71 -17.06 -12.20
CA GLU A 39 4.22 -16.42 -13.43
C GLU A 39 4.83 -15.02 -13.63
N LEU A 40 4.90 -14.22 -12.56
CA LEU A 40 5.47 -12.88 -12.66
C LEU A 40 6.98 -12.89 -12.87
N ARG A 41 7.71 -13.86 -12.29
CA ARG A 41 9.15 -14.00 -12.54
C ARG A 41 9.45 -14.44 -13.97
N GLU A 42 8.64 -15.31 -14.53
CA GLU A 42 8.78 -15.73 -15.93
C GLU A 42 8.52 -14.56 -16.89
N ARG A 43 7.45 -13.79 -16.65
CA ARG A 43 7.07 -12.67 -17.51
C ARG A 43 7.95 -11.43 -17.33
N PHE A 44 8.52 -11.22 -16.15
CA PHE A 44 9.32 -10.04 -15.80
C PHE A 44 10.65 -10.45 -15.12
N PRO A 45 11.56 -11.12 -15.83
CA PRO A 45 12.75 -11.73 -15.24
C PRO A 45 13.73 -10.73 -14.62
N ASP A 46 13.74 -9.49 -15.11
CA ASP A 46 14.61 -8.41 -14.62
C ASP A 46 14.01 -7.60 -13.46
N ALA A 47 12.75 -7.88 -13.09
CA ALA A 47 12.09 -7.14 -12.03
C ALA A 47 12.69 -7.47 -10.66
N ARG A 48 12.93 -6.45 -9.84
CA ARG A 48 13.43 -6.64 -8.48
C ARG A 48 12.39 -7.39 -7.65
N VAL A 49 12.77 -8.50 -7.02
CA VAL A 49 11.84 -9.24 -6.15
C VAL A 49 11.98 -8.82 -4.69
N ARG A 50 10.85 -8.63 -4.02
CA ARG A 50 10.72 -8.46 -2.58
C ARG A 50 9.70 -9.46 -2.07
N VAL A 51 10.12 -10.27 -1.11
CA VAL A 51 9.25 -11.28 -0.47
C VAL A 51 8.94 -10.81 0.94
N TRP A 52 7.67 -10.89 1.32
CA TRP A 52 7.15 -10.49 2.62
C TRP A 52 6.44 -11.68 3.27
N PRO A 53 6.56 -11.88 4.59
CA PRO A 53 5.65 -12.77 5.29
C PRO A 53 4.25 -12.13 5.37
N GLY A 54 3.20 -12.93 5.41
CA GLY A 54 1.81 -12.52 5.60
C GLY A 54 1.02 -12.26 4.30
N VAL A 55 -0.02 -11.44 4.41
CA VAL A 55 -1.01 -11.22 3.36
C VAL A 55 -0.82 -9.84 2.73
N LEU A 56 -0.60 -9.80 1.42
CA LEU A 56 -0.53 -8.58 0.63
C LEU A 56 -1.90 -8.27 0.02
N GLY A 57 -2.37 -7.04 0.19
CA GLY A 57 -3.61 -6.59 -0.42
C GLY A 57 -3.61 -5.08 -0.69
N PRO A 58 -4.78 -4.51 -1.05
CA PRO A 58 -4.88 -3.08 -1.24
C PRO A 58 -4.62 -2.35 0.07
N ALA A 59 -3.87 -1.24 0.01
CA ALA A 59 -3.61 -0.41 1.17
C ALA A 59 -4.91 0.14 1.80
N ARG A 60 -4.85 0.46 3.09
CA ARG A 60 -5.99 0.94 3.87
C ARG A 60 -6.27 2.43 3.62
N ILE A 61 -7.49 2.83 3.95
CA ILE A 61 -7.85 4.23 4.20
C ILE A 61 -7.81 4.40 5.73
N HIS A 62 -7.22 5.49 6.21
CA HIS A 62 -7.25 5.85 7.62
C HIS A 62 -8.52 6.66 7.90
N GLU A 63 -9.46 6.03 8.61
CA GLU A 63 -10.85 6.51 8.77
C GLU A 63 -11.09 7.32 10.05
N GLY A 64 -10.05 7.61 10.82
CA GLY A 64 -10.16 8.34 12.09
C GLY A 64 -9.22 9.53 12.19
N PRO A 65 -9.19 10.22 13.34
CA PRO A 65 -8.22 11.27 13.62
C PRO A 65 -6.80 10.80 13.34
N LEU A 66 -5.99 11.68 12.75
CA LEU A 66 -4.60 11.33 12.46
C LEU A 66 -3.84 11.06 13.77
N PRO A 67 -2.93 10.07 13.79
CA PRO A 67 -2.15 9.76 14.99
C PRO A 67 -1.45 11.01 15.53
N ASP A 68 -1.40 11.16 16.85
CA ASP A 68 -0.68 12.28 17.43
C ASP A 68 0.82 12.15 17.18
N ALA A 69 1.41 13.21 16.67
CA ALA A 69 2.84 13.32 16.39
C ALA A 69 3.26 14.79 16.32
N PRO A 70 4.56 15.09 16.53
CA PRO A 70 5.04 16.47 16.70
C PRO A 70 4.84 17.38 15.49
N SER A 71 4.71 16.82 14.27
CA SER A 71 4.51 17.60 13.05
C SER A 71 3.50 16.96 12.07
N PRO A 72 2.86 17.75 11.18
CA PRO A 72 1.99 17.23 10.12
C PRO A 72 2.62 16.10 9.30
N ARG A 73 3.92 16.22 8.97
CA ARG A 73 4.68 15.20 8.27
C ARG A 73 4.78 13.90 9.07
N GLU A 74 5.07 13.98 10.36
CA GLU A 74 5.18 12.81 11.22
C GLU A 74 3.82 12.13 11.44
N ARG A 75 2.73 12.89 11.49
CA ARG A 75 1.36 12.34 11.54
C ARG A 75 1.05 11.53 10.30
N ILE A 76 1.37 12.06 9.11
CA ILE A 76 1.24 11.32 7.84
C ILE A 76 2.16 10.09 7.80
N HIS A 77 3.38 10.19 8.32
CA HIS A 77 4.26 9.02 8.43
C HIS A 77 3.72 7.95 9.37
N ALA A 78 3.02 8.32 10.44
CA ALA A 78 2.35 7.37 11.31
C ALA A 78 1.19 6.64 10.61
N VAL A 79 0.43 7.34 9.76
CA VAL A 79 -0.58 6.73 8.88
C VAL A 79 0.05 5.70 7.94
N LEU A 80 1.17 6.04 7.29
CA LEU A 80 1.86 5.12 6.39
C LEU A 80 2.37 3.87 7.13
N LYS A 81 2.74 3.97 8.41
CA LYS A 81 3.16 2.81 9.22
C LYS A 81 2.02 1.85 9.55
N SER A 82 0.76 2.26 9.44
CA SER A 82 -0.41 1.39 9.70
C SER A 82 -0.90 0.65 8.44
N GLY A 83 -0.22 0.81 7.31
CA GLY A 83 -0.64 0.24 6.02
C GLY A 83 -1.67 1.09 5.28
N ALA A 84 -1.92 2.33 5.74
CA ALA A 84 -2.82 3.26 5.09
C ALA A 84 -2.07 4.22 4.14
N VAL A 85 -2.68 4.52 3.01
CA VAL A 85 -2.15 5.47 1.99
C VAL A 85 -3.16 6.53 1.58
N ALA A 86 -4.30 6.57 2.29
CA ALA A 86 -5.29 7.61 2.16
C ALA A 86 -5.81 8.01 3.54
N VAL A 87 -6.25 9.26 3.67
CA VAL A 87 -6.88 9.83 4.86
C VAL A 87 -8.18 10.53 4.45
N LEU A 88 -9.09 10.75 5.40
CA LEU A 88 -10.31 11.50 5.13
C LEU A 88 -10.07 13.02 5.26
N GLU A 89 -10.74 13.80 4.40
CA GLU A 89 -10.67 15.27 4.40
C GLU A 89 -11.03 15.87 5.76
N GLU A 90 -11.99 15.28 6.48
CA GLU A 90 -12.41 15.71 7.82
C GLU A 90 -11.30 15.65 8.87
N TYR A 91 -10.25 14.83 8.64
CA TYR A 91 -9.09 14.68 9.54
C TYR A 91 -7.81 15.31 8.97
N ALA A 92 -7.87 15.89 7.77
CA ALA A 92 -6.76 16.57 7.10
C ALA A 92 -7.19 17.98 6.65
N ASP A 93 -7.80 18.71 7.58
CA ASP A 93 -8.48 19.98 7.33
C ASP A 93 -7.54 21.19 7.27
N THR A 94 -6.29 21.06 7.73
CA THR A 94 -5.27 22.13 7.66
C THR A 94 -4.48 22.11 6.35
N ALA A 95 -3.93 23.26 5.96
CA ALA A 95 -3.10 23.37 4.74
C ALA A 95 -1.79 22.58 4.88
N GLU A 96 -1.21 22.55 6.09
CA GLU A 96 0.03 21.86 6.39
C GLU A 96 -0.14 20.34 6.32
N LEU A 97 -1.29 19.81 6.76
CA LEU A 97 -1.60 18.39 6.64
C LEU A 97 -1.82 17.98 5.19
N ARG A 98 -2.54 18.78 4.40
CA ARG A 98 -2.72 18.52 2.96
C ARG A 98 -1.38 18.55 2.22
N ALA A 99 -0.53 19.53 2.50
CA ALA A 99 0.81 19.61 1.92
C ALA A 99 1.70 18.43 2.35
N ALA A 100 1.58 17.96 3.59
CA ALA A 100 2.28 16.77 4.06
C ALA A 100 1.79 15.50 3.37
N ALA A 101 0.47 15.36 3.15
CA ALA A 101 -0.12 14.23 2.44
C ALA A 101 0.36 14.20 0.98
N GLU A 102 0.24 15.33 0.27
CA GLU A 102 0.67 15.48 -1.13
C GLU A 102 2.14 15.12 -1.32
N ARG A 103 3.04 15.63 -0.47
CA ARG A 103 4.48 15.30 -0.54
C ARG A 103 4.80 13.83 -0.33
N ASN A 104 3.89 13.07 0.27
CA ASN A 104 4.06 11.64 0.51
C ASN A 104 3.13 10.79 -0.39
N ASP A 105 2.49 11.39 -1.39
CA ASP A 105 1.48 10.78 -2.26
C ASP A 105 0.28 10.20 -1.50
N VAL A 106 0.04 10.58 -0.24
CA VAL A 106 -1.12 10.13 0.51
C VAL A 106 -2.36 10.85 -0.01
N VAL A 107 -3.38 10.07 -0.39
CA VAL A 107 -4.60 10.60 -0.98
C VAL A 107 -5.50 11.15 0.12
N VAL A 108 -6.02 12.36 -0.05
CA VAL A 108 -7.05 12.92 0.83
C VAL A 108 -8.41 12.67 0.15
N LEU A 109 -9.29 11.94 0.82
CA LEU A 109 -10.57 11.49 0.27
C LEU A 109 -11.74 12.17 1.00
N PRO A 110 -12.81 12.56 0.29
CA PRO A 110 -14.00 13.15 0.94
C PRO A 110 -14.81 12.12 1.74
N ARG A 111 -14.65 10.82 1.48
CA ARG A 111 -15.30 9.71 2.20
C ARG A 111 -14.57 8.40 1.97
N VAL A 112 -14.87 7.41 2.81
CA VAL A 112 -14.43 6.02 2.63
C VAL A 112 -14.97 5.46 1.31
N GLN A 113 -14.15 4.67 0.63
CA GLN A 113 -14.51 3.98 -0.60
C GLN A 113 -13.84 2.60 -0.66
N PRO A 114 -14.40 1.62 -1.39
CA PRO A 114 -13.78 0.31 -1.54
C PRO A 114 -12.38 0.40 -2.14
N THR A 115 -11.41 -0.26 -1.51
CA THR A 115 -10.04 -0.38 -2.05
C THR A 115 -9.86 -1.70 -2.78
N ALA A 116 -9.11 -1.66 -3.89
CA ALA A 116 -8.81 -2.83 -4.69
C ALA A 116 -7.49 -2.65 -5.44
N ILE A 117 -6.73 -3.74 -5.56
CA ILE A 117 -5.62 -3.82 -6.51
C ILE A 117 -6.23 -3.95 -7.90
N ARG A 118 -5.79 -3.09 -8.83
CA ARG A 118 -6.24 -3.13 -10.22
C ARG A 118 -5.01 -2.98 -11.10
N GLU A 119 -4.89 -3.80 -12.14
CA GLU A 119 -3.88 -3.56 -13.18
C GLU A 119 -4.06 -2.17 -13.77
N VAL A 120 -2.95 -1.49 -14.04
CA VAL A 120 -2.90 -0.07 -14.46
C VAL A 120 -3.47 0.90 -13.41
N GLY A 121 -3.93 0.41 -12.26
CA GLY A 121 -4.31 1.20 -11.09
C GLY A 121 -3.09 1.72 -10.34
N ARG A 122 -3.32 2.70 -9.46
CA ARG A 122 -2.26 3.23 -8.59
C ARG A 122 -1.71 2.12 -7.69
N ALA A 123 -0.40 2.03 -7.58
CA ALA A 123 0.27 1.02 -6.77
C ALA A 123 0.23 1.36 -5.28
N ASP A 124 -0.93 1.10 -4.68
CA ASP A 124 -1.26 1.32 -3.28
C ASP A 124 -1.47 -0.04 -2.60
N LEU A 125 -0.41 -0.57 -1.99
CA LEU A 125 -0.37 -1.92 -1.44
C LEU A 125 0.02 -1.89 0.04
N ALA A 126 -0.51 -2.83 0.81
CA ALA A 126 -0.06 -3.08 2.17
C ALA A 126 0.10 -4.58 2.41
N VAL A 127 1.06 -4.92 3.25
CA VAL A 127 1.28 -6.28 3.74
C VAL A 127 0.98 -6.32 5.22
N PHE A 128 0.17 -7.27 5.66
CA PHE A 128 -0.18 -7.47 7.07
C PHE A 128 0.26 -8.85 7.55
N ALA A 129 0.76 -8.91 8.78
CA ALA A 129 0.99 -10.16 9.49
C ALA A 129 -0.36 -10.78 9.93
N GLU A 130 -0.31 -12.02 10.42
CA GLU A 130 -1.50 -12.73 10.94
C GLU A 130 -2.17 -11.99 12.10
N ASP A 131 -1.40 -11.27 12.92
CA ASP A 131 -1.91 -10.42 14.01
C ASP A 131 -2.53 -9.10 13.53
N GLY A 132 -2.51 -8.84 12.22
CA GLY A 132 -3.04 -7.63 11.60
C GLY A 132 -2.10 -6.42 11.61
N GLU A 133 -0.88 -6.56 12.15
CA GLU A 133 0.14 -5.51 12.12
C GLU A 133 0.68 -5.31 10.70
N CYS A 134 0.95 -4.07 10.34
CA CYS A 134 1.52 -3.74 9.04
C CYS A 134 3.01 -4.11 8.98
N ILE A 135 3.38 -4.89 7.96
CA ILE A 135 4.77 -5.25 7.66
C ILE A 135 5.37 -4.29 6.63
N ALA A 136 4.61 -3.94 5.60
CA ALA A 136 5.09 -3.09 4.52
C ALA A 136 3.97 -2.25 3.92
N THR A 137 4.32 -1.07 3.43
CA THR A 137 3.37 -0.17 2.75
C THR A 137 4.03 0.40 1.50
N VAL A 138 3.32 0.23 0.38
CA VAL A 138 3.66 0.80 -0.91
C VAL A 138 2.63 1.89 -1.22
N CYS A 139 3.09 3.14 -1.34
CA CYS A 139 2.25 4.29 -1.66
C CYS A 139 2.69 4.85 -3.01
N ALA A 140 1.79 4.88 -4.00
CA ALA A 140 2.12 5.29 -5.37
C ALA A 140 3.40 4.59 -5.89
N GLY A 141 3.52 3.29 -5.63
CA GLY A 141 4.64 2.45 -6.06
C GLY A 141 5.95 2.63 -5.27
N ARG A 142 5.99 3.54 -4.29
CA ARG A 142 7.13 3.73 -3.39
C ARG A 142 6.96 2.89 -2.14
N LEU A 143 7.95 2.05 -1.80
CA LEU A 143 8.01 1.38 -0.50
C LEU A 143 8.31 2.42 0.60
N VAL A 144 7.27 2.89 1.29
CA VAL A 144 7.34 3.98 2.28
C VAL A 144 7.45 3.49 3.72
N HIS A 145 7.02 2.26 3.97
CA HIS A 145 7.19 1.60 5.27
C HIS A 145 7.62 0.15 5.08
N ARG A 146 8.51 -0.29 5.97
CA ARG A 146 8.91 -1.68 6.16
C ARG A 146 9.24 -1.88 7.64
N ARG A 147 8.57 -2.82 8.30
CA ARG A 147 8.90 -3.32 9.64
C ARG A 147 10.30 -3.95 9.59
N ARG A 148 11.15 -3.60 10.56
CA ARG A 148 12.52 -4.12 10.64
C ARG A 148 12.54 -5.54 11.16
#